data_AF-Q2LDJ3-F1
#
_entry.id   AF-Q2LDJ3-F1
#
_cell.length_a   1.000
_cell.length_b   1.000
_cell.length_c   1.000
_cell.angle_alpha   90.00
_cell.angle_beta   90.00
_cell.angle_gamma   90.00
#
_symmetry.space_group_name_H-M   'P 1'
#
loop_
_entity.id
_entity.type
_entity.pdbx_description
1 polymer ?
#
loop_
_entity_poly.entity_id
_entity_poly.type
_entity_poly.pdbx_seq_one_letter_code
_entity_poly.pdbx_strand_id
1 'polypeptide(L)' 'PPGLYTKTQDPAKTPNTPDVLEIEFKKGVPVKVTNAKDGTTHQTSLELFMYLNEVAGKHGVGRI' A
#
# COMPACT_ATOMS: atom_id res chain seq x y z
N PRO A 1 23.00 -5.23 -3.21
CA PRO A 1 23.45 -4.42 -2.06
C PRO A 1 22.25 -3.70 -1.43
N PRO A 2 22.29 -3.29 -0.14
CA PRO A 2 21.11 -2.72 0.55
C PRO A 2 20.49 -1.49 -0.14
N GLY A 3 21.31 -0.66 -0.81
CA GLY A 3 20.85 0.53 -1.53
C GLY A 3 20.18 0.27 -2.88
N LEU A 4 20.02 -0.98 -3.32
CA LEU A 4 19.37 -1.30 -4.60
C LEU A 4 17.86 -1.05 -4.55
N TYR A 5 17.24 -1.26 -3.39
CA TYR A 5 15.79 -1.14 -3.22
C TYR A 5 15.43 0.28 -2.78
N THR A 6 14.98 1.11 -3.73
CA THR A 6 14.66 2.53 -3.49
C THR A 6 13.17 2.83 -3.32
N LYS A 7 12.29 1.89 -3.69
CA LYS A 7 10.83 2.05 -3.62
C LYS A 7 10.18 1.43 -2.39
N THR A 8 10.83 0.45 -1.78
CA THR A 8 10.28 -0.35 -0.69
C THR A 8 11.24 -0.33 0.48
N GLN A 9 10.71 -0.23 1.69
CA GLN A 9 11.49 -0.30 2.92
C GLN A 9 12.12 -1.68 3.09
N ASP A 10 13.29 -1.75 3.71
CA ASP A 10 13.87 -3.03 4.13
C ASP A 10 12.94 -3.72 5.13
N PRO A 11 12.48 -4.97 4.90
CA PRO A 11 11.60 -5.70 5.81
C PRO A 11 12.10 -5.75 7.27
N ALA A 12 13.41 -5.71 7.49
CA ALA A 12 13.97 -5.65 8.84
C ALA A 12 13.74 -4.31 9.56
N LYS A 13 13.27 -3.29 8.83
CA LYS A 13 13.06 -1.90 9.29
C LYS A 13 11.63 -1.42 9.06
N THR A 14 10.71 -2.29 8.65
CA THR A 14 9.30 -1.93 8.45
C THR A 14 8.58 -1.81 9.80
N PRO A 15 7.44 -1.11 9.86
CA PRO A 15 6.62 -1.08 11.07
C PRO A 15 6.17 -2.49 11.49
N ASN A 16 6.13 -2.74 12.80
CA ASN A 16 5.62 -4.01 13.35
C ASN A 16 4.08 -4.08 13.41
N THR A 17 3.40 -2.94 13.25
CA THR A 17 1.94 -2.88 13.22
C THR A 17 1.47 -2.91 11.76
N PRO A 18 0.57 -3.83 11.39
CA PRO A 18 0.05 -3.89 10.03
C PRO A 18 -0.88 -2.70 9.74
N ASP A 19 -0.92 -2.28 8.47
CA ASP A 19 -2.05 -1.52 7.93
C ASP A 19 -3.04 -2.49 7.31
N VAL A 20 -4.30 -2.42 7.76
CA VAL A 20 -5.39 -3.27 7.27
C VAL A 20 -6.20 -2.46 6.28
N LEU A 21 -6.26 -2.93 5.02
CA LEU A 21 -6.94 -2.24 3.93
C LEU A 21 -8.14 -3.04 3.44
N GLU A 22 -9.24 -2.35 3.19
CA GLU A 22 -10.36 -2.85 2.40
C GLU A 22 -10.22 -2.30 0.98
N ILE A 23 -10.22 -3.18 -0.03
CA ILE A 23 -10.14 -2.79 -1.44
C ILE A 23 -11.39 -3.30 -2.15
N GLU A 24 -12.20 -2.37 -2.64
CA GLU A 24 -13.41 -2.66 -3.39
C GLU A 24 -13.11 -2.73 -4.88
N PHE A 25 -13.65 -3.77 -5.54
CA PHE A 25 -13.50 -3.99 -6.97
C PHE A 25 -14.85 -3.92 -7.68
N LYS A 26 -14.84 -3.40 -8.90
CA LYS A 26 -15.98 -3.45 -9.82
C LYS A 26 -15.50 -3.98 -11.16
N LYS A 27 -16.07 -5.10 -11.60
CA LYS A 27 -15.71 -5.76 -12.86
C LYS A 27 -14.20 -6.00 -13.00
N GLY A 28 -13.54 -6.39 -11.91
CA GLY A 28 -12.10 -6.68 -11.87
C GLY A 28 -11.18 -5.46 -11.73
N VAL A 29 -11.72 -4.24 -11.67
CA VAL A 29 -10.93 -3.01 -11.49
C VAL A 29 -11.12 -2.50 -10.06
N PRO A 30 -10.06 -2.13 -9.32
CA PRO A 30 -10.21 -1.52 -8.00
C PRO A 30 -10.82 -0.13 -8.14
N VAL A 31 -11.86 0.15 -7.35
CA VAL A 31 -12.62 1.41 -7.39
C VAL A 31 -12.58 2.19 -6.08
N LYS A 32 -12.19 1.54 -4.97
CA LYS A 32 -12.03 2.21 -3.68
C LYS A 32 -11.05 1.44 -2.81
N VAL A 33 -10.26 2.18 -2.04
CA VAL A 33 -9.45 1.64 -0.93
C VAL A 33 -9.81 2.39 0.33
N THR A 34 -9.93 1.68 1.45
CA THR A 34 -10.17 2.24 2.77
C THR A 34 -9.18 1.64 3.76
N ASN A 35 -8.49 2.48 4.53
CA ASN A 35 -7.67 2.02 5.65
C ASN A 35 -8.56 1.85 6.89
N ALA A 36 -8.64 0.62 7.40
CA ALA A 36 -9.52 0.27 8.50
C ALA A 36 -9.13 0.91 9.84
N LYS A 37 -7.88 1.39 9.97
CA LYS A 37 -7.36 1.97 11.21
C LYS A 37 -7.76 3.43 11.39
N ASP A 38 -7.59 4.24 10.35
CA ASP A 38 -7.78 5.70 10.40
C ASP A 38 -8.96 6.20 9.55
N GLY A 39 -9.58 5.32 8.76
CA GLY A 39 -10.72 5.66 7.91
C GLY A 39 -10.34 6.38 6.61
N THR A 40 -9.05 6.54 6.30
CA THR A 40 -8.58 7.14 5.05
C THR A 40 -9.16 6.39 3.86
N THR A 41 -9.76 7.11 2.90
CA THR A 41 -10.39 6.49 1.72
C THR A 41 -10.00 7.22 0.43
N HIS A 42 -9.77 6.46 -0.62
CA HIS A 42 -9.52 6.97 -1.97
C HIS A 42 -10.38 6.22 -2.98
N GLN A 43 -11.01 6.96 -3.90
CA GLN A 43 -11.95 6.41 -4.89
C GLN A 43 -11.54 6.73 -6.34
N THR A 44 -10.67 7.71 -6.55
CA THR A 44 -10.14 8.00 -7.89
C THR A 44 -8.98 7.05 -8.19
N SER A 45 -8.86 6.61 -9.44
CA SER A 45 -7.93 5.54 -9.82
C SER A 45 -6.46 5.89 -9.53
N LEU A 46 -6.06 7.14 -9.75
CA LEU A 46 -4.68 7.58 -9.50
C LEU A 46 -4.38 7.64 -8.00
N GLU A 47 -5.24 8.28 -7.20
CA GLU A 47 -5.02 8.42 -5.76
C GLU A 47 -5.03 7.06 -5.07
N LEU A 48 -5.96 6.18 -5.43
CA LEU A 48 -6.01 4.80 -4.94
C LEU A 48 -4.71 4.06 -5.24
N PHE A 49 -4.21 4.15 -6.47
CA PHE A 49 -2.99 3.44 -6.85
C PHE A 49 -1.74 4.01 -6.17
N MET A 50 -1.66 5.35 -6.03
CA MET A 50 -0.58 6.00 -5.29
C MET A 50 -0.60 5.63 -3.82
N TYR A 51 -1.77 5.60 -3.18
CA TYR A 51 -1.92 5.20 -1.79
C TYR A 51 -1.49 3.75 -1.55
N LEU A 52 -1.89 2.83 -2.44
CA LEU A 52 -1.43 1.43 -2.36
C LEU A 52 0.09 1.32 -2.49
N ASN A 53 0.73 2.10 -3.37
CA ASN A 53 2.19 2.15 -3.49
C ASN A 53 2.86 2.67 -2.21
N GLU A 54 2.29 3.71 -1.59
CA GLU A 54 2.81 4.26 -0.34
C GLU A 54 2.76 3.23 0.79
N VAL A 55 1.61 2.58 0.98
CA VAL A 55 1.43 1.57 2.04
C VAL A 55 2.33 0.35 1.78
N ALA A 56 2.37 -0.17 0.54
CA ALA A 56 3.23 -1.29 0.18
C ALA A 56 4.72 -0.95 0.36
N GLY A 57 5.12 0.26 -0.06
CA GLY A 57 6.49 0.77 0.08
C GLY A 57 6.91 0.85 1.55
N LYS A 58 6.06 1.44 2.40
CA LYS A 58 6.26 1.53 3.87
C LYS A 58 6.46 0.16 4.53
N HIS A 59 5.76 -0.87 4.05
CA HIS A 59 5.81 -2.24 4.61
C HIS A 59 6.73 -3.20 3.84
N GLY A 60 7.55 -2.71 2.92
CA GLY A 60 8.54 -3.53 2.23
C GLY A 60 7.96 -4.56 1.24
N VAL A 61 6.70 -4.41 0.85
CA VAL A 61 5.99 -5.35 -0.02
C VAL A 61 6.39 -5.16 -1.48
N GLY A 62 6.54 -6.26 -2.23
CA GLY A 62 6.75 -6.22 -3.69
C GLY A 62 8.22 -6.29 -4.15
N ARG A 63 9.13 -6.76 -3.29
CA ARG A 63 10.50 -7.15 -3.71
C ARG A 63 10.48 -8.59 -4.26
N ILE A 64 11.13 -8.81 -5.41
CA ILE A 64 11.33 -10.12 -6.05
C ILE A 64 12.81 -10.33 -6.39
#